data_AF-A0A8X7XG48-F1
#
_entry.id   AF-A0A8X7XG48-F1
#
_cell.length_a   1.000
_cell.length_b   1.000
_cell.length_c   1.000
_cell.angle_alpha   90.00
_cell.angle_beta   90.00
_cell.angle_gamma   90.00
#
_symmetry.space_group_name_H-M   'P 1'
#
loop_
_entity.id
_entity.type
_entity.pdbx_description
1 polymer ?
#
loop_
_entity_poly.entity_id
_entity_poly.type
_entity_poly.pdbx_seq_one_letter_code
_entity_poly.pdbx_strand_id
1 'polypeptide(L)'
;PLWSKTLGHCAIIGNGGILRNSNCGEQIDQADFVIRLNLPPLNYTTDVGTKTDLVTANPTILSKYDKLSYARKPFVQLMKSFGHAEVLMPAFTYAFCMQPSFRVYFTLQDFSLQHVSFLHPGYLSKLHKYWRSKGLTFTRLSSGMILVSVAMELCSKVSLYGFWPFSFDLNGQPLMHHYYDNQPAKRGMHAMPLEFLTLLQMHSKGMLKVNLGRCS
;
A
#
# COMPACT_ATOMS: atom_id res chain seq x y z
N PRO A 1 -13.78 -13.63 9.71
CA PRO A 1 -12.37 -13.27 9.41
C PRO A 1 -12.12 -13.33 7.89
N LEU A 2 -11.44 -12.31 7.34
CA LEU A 2 -10.94 -12.26 5.94
C LEU A 2 -10.17 -13.55 5.52
N TRP A 3 -9.71 -14.32 6.49
CA TRP A 3 -8.82 -15.48 6.37
C TRP A 3 -9.52 -16.84 6.17
N SER A 4 -10.83 -16.87 5.94
CA SER A 4 -11.61 -18.13 5.84
C SER A 4 -11.98 -18.55 4.41
N LYS A 5 -11.70 -17.71 3.41
CA LYS A 5 -11.92 -17.99 1.99
C LYS A 5 -10.82 -17.34 1.15
N THR A 6 -10.41 -18.00 0.07
CA THR A 6 -9.58 -17.37 -0.97
C THR A 6 -10.37 -16.20 -1.57
N LEU A 7 -9.78 -15.01 -1.55
CA LEU A 7 -10.32 -13.82 -2.20
C LEU A 7 -10.26 -14.00 -3.72
N GLY A 8 -11.15 -13.31 -4.44
CA GLY A 8 -11.15 -13.30 -5.90
C GLY A 8 -10.00 -12.48 -6.48
N HIS A 9 -10.32 -11.57 -7.40
CA HIS A 9 -9.36 -10.64 -7.97
C HIS A 9 -9.04 -9.50 -7.00
N CYS A 10 -7.77 -9.41 -6.58
CA CYS A 10 -7.27 -8.31 -5.78
C CYS A 10 -6.53 -7.28 -6.63
N ALA A 11 -6.83 -6.00 -6.43
CA ALA A 11 -6.05 -4.88 -6.94
C ALA A 11 -5.25 -4.24 -5.80
N ILE A 12 -3.94 -4.07 -6.01
CA ILE A 12 -3.04 -3.40 -5.05
C ILE A 12 -2.54 -2.11 -5.68
N ILE A 13 -2.82 -1.01 -4.99
CA ILE A 13 -2.63 0.33 -5.51
C ILE A 13 -1.46 0.94 -4.73
N GLY A 14 -0.29 0.92 -5.38
CA GLY A 14 0.87 1.69 -4.99
C GLY A 14 0.66 3.18 -5.25
N ASN A 15 1.59 4.00 -4.72
CA ASN A 15 1.43 5.44 -4.75
C ASN A 15 2.19 6.12 -5.90
N GLY A 16 2.85 5.38 -6.78
CA GLY A 16 3.75 5.92 -7.81
C GLY A 16 3.06 6.88 -8.76
N GLY A 17 3.79 7.92 -9.19
CA GLY A 17 3.30 8.97 -10.09
C GLY A 17 2.80 8.49 -11.45
N ILE A 18 3.17 7.28 -11.87
CA ILE A 18 2.71 6.66 -13.13
C ILE A 18 1.19 6.50 -13.21
N LEU A 19 0.48 6.56 -12.08
CA LEU A 19 -0.99 6.53 -12.06
C LEU A 19 -1.64 7.83 -12.55
N ARG A 20 -0.90 8.94 -12.58
CA ARG A 20 -1.46 10.23 -12.99
C ARG A 20 -1.88 10.20 -14.46
N ASN A 21 -3.13 10.54 -14.76
CA ASN A 21 -3.73 10.48 -16.09
C ASN A 21 -3.71 9.07 -16.71
N SER A 22 -3.82 8.04 -15.87
CA SER A 22 -3.89 6.64 -16.28
C SER A 22 -5.31 6.20 -16.63
N ASN A 23 -6.34 6.89 -16.13
CA ASN A 23 -7.74 6.51 -16.26
C ASN A 23 -8.06 5.10 -15.72
N CYS A 24 -7.23 4.59 -14.79
CA CYS A 24 -7.38 3.23 -14.28
C CYS A 24 -8.44 3.07 -13.18
N GLY A 25 -9.12 4.14 -12.78
CA GLY A 25 -10.03 4.11 -11.63
C GLY A 25 -11.17 3.12 -11.77
N GLU A 26 -11.83 3.09 -12.92
CA GLU A 26 -12.94 2.15 -13.17
C GLU A 26 -12.46 0.70 -13.13
N GLN A 27 -11.36 0.40 -13.82
CA GLN A 27 -10.78 -0.96 -13.84
C GLN A 27 -10.28 -1.39 -12.45
N ILE A 28 -9.78 -0.47 -11.63
CA ILE A 28 -9.40 -0.75 -10.24
C ILE A 28 -10.64 -1.12 -9.41
N ASP A 29 -11.73 -0.35 -9.55
CA ASP A 29 -12.95 -0.53 -8.75
C ASP A 29 -13.72 -1.81 -9.12
N GLN A 30 -13.44 -2.41 -10.29
CA GLN A 30 -13.96 -3.72 -10.71
C GLN A 30 -13.35 -4.91 -9.96
N ALA A 31 -12.19 -4.74 -9.29
CA ALA A 31 -11.58 -5.82 -8.52
C ALA A 31 -12.47 -6.24 -7.33
N ASP A 32 -12.47 -7.52 -6.96
CA ASP A 32 -13.23 -8.02 -5.81
C ASP A 32 -12.75 -7.39 -4.50
N PHE A 33 -11.44 -7.15 -4.38
CA PHE A 33 -10.80 -6.59 -3.19
C PHE A 33 -9.71 -5.56 -3.54
N VAL A 34 -9.79 -4.35 -2.99
CA VAL A 34 -8.87 -3.24 -3.28
C VAL A 34 -8.03 -2.88 -2.05
N ILE A 35 -6.70 -2.98 -2.22
CA ILE A 35 -5.69 -2.69 -1.20
C ILE A 35 -4.96 -1.40 -1.53
N ARG A 36 -5.01 -0.40 -0.65
CA ARG A 36 -4.30 0.88 -0.79
C ARG A 36 -3.14 1.04 0.20
N LEU A 37 -2.08 1.72 -0.22
CA LEU A 37 -0.87 1.84 0.57
C LEU A 37 -0.74 3.19 1.28
N ASN A 38 -0.51 3.15 2.60
CA ASN A 38 -0.10 4.28 3.43
C ASN A 38 -1.07 5.49 3.39
N LEU A 39 -2.37 5.23 3.56
CA LEU A 39 -3.43 6.24 3.64
C LEU A 39 -3.29 7.36 2.58
N PRO A 40 -3.34 7.01 1.29
CA PRO A 40 -3.15 7.99 0.23
C PRO A 40 -4.42 8.83 0.07
N PRO A 41 -4.35 10.03 -0.54
CA PRO A 41 -5.54 10.81 -0.81
C PRO A 41 -6.39 10.16 -1.91
N LEU A 42 -7.71 10.30 -1.80
CA LEU A 42 -8.71 9.69 -2.69
C LEU A 42 -9.33 10.66 -3.71
N ASN A 43 -8.76 11.85 -3.88
CA ASN A 43 -9.27 12.89 -4.79
C ASN A 43 -8.87 12.70 -6.27
N TYR A 44 -8.19 11.60 -6.60
CA TYR A 44 -7.73 11.27 -7.96
C TYR A 44 -8.55 10.11 -8.56
N THR A 45 -9.87 10.11 -8.35
CA THR A 45 -10.74 8.95 -8.56
C THR A 45 -10.72 8.40 -9.98
N THR A 46 -10.61 9.25 -11.01
CA THR A 46 -10.48 8.81 -12.41
C THR A 46 -9.25 7.92 -12.63
N ASP A 47 -8.16 8.19 -11.90
CA ASP A 47 -6.89 7.48 -12.05
C ASP A 47 -6.78 6.28 -11.10
N VAL A 48 -7.24 6.43 -9.86
CA VAL A 48 -6.97 5.47 -8.78
C VAL A 48 -8.20 4.80 -8.20
N GLY A 49 -9.39 5.15 -8.67
CA GLY A 49 -10.67 4.59 -8.21
C GLY A 49 -11.08 5.11 -6.84
N THR A 50 -12.23 4.63 -6.37
CA THR A 50 -12.83 4.99 -5.08
C THR A 50 -12.90 3.81 -4.12
N LYS A 51 -12.99 2.58 -4.64
CA LYS A 51 -13.13 1.37 -3.83
C LYS A 51 -11.89 1.18 -2.96
N THR A 52 -12.11 0.84 -1.70
CA THR A 52 -11.06 0.47 -0.76
C THR A 52 -11.63 -0.52 0.24
N ASP A 53 -11.04 -1.71 0.30
CA ASP A 53 -11.42 -2.74 1.28
C ASP A 53 -10.36 -2.87 2.39
N LEU A 54 -9.10 -2.57 2.04
CA LEU A 54 -7.98 -2.56 2.98
C LEU A 54 -7.09 -1.35 2.70
N VAL A 55 -6.71 -0.62 3.74
CA VAL A 55 -5.71 0.44 3.64
C VAL A 55 -4.62 0.25 4.69
N THR A 56 -3.37 0.38 4.27
CA THR A 56 -2.26 0.31 5.22
C THR A 56 -1.95 1.68 5.81
N ALA A 57 -1.47 1.70 7.05
CA ALA A 57 -0.97 2.90 7.69
C ALA A 57 0.38 2.61 8.36
N ASN A 58 1.49 2.88 7.65
CA ASN A 58 2.80 2.84 8.27
C ASN A 58 2.92 3.95 9.33
N PRO A 59 3.34 3.67 10.57
CA PRO A 59 3.44 4.69 11.63
C PRO A 59 4.22 5.97 11.25
N THR A 60 5.18 5.87 10.32
CA THR A 60 5.95 7.04 9.87
C THR A 60 5.09 8.08 9.15
N ILE A 61 4.04 7.67 8.44
CA ILE A 61 3.15 8.60 7.73
C ILE A 61 2.26 9.42 8.67
N LEU A 62 2.09 8.98 9.92
CA LEU A 62 1.31 9.72 10.92
C LEU A 62 1.99 11.03 11.34
N SER A 63 3.25 11.25 10.95
CA SER A 63 3.94 12.52 11.16
C SER A 63 3.19 13.70 10.52
N LYS A 64 2.44 13.47 9.42
CA LYS A 64 1.58 14.50 8.80
C LYS A 64 0.36 14.90 9.65
N TYR A 65 0.06 14.11 10.69
CA TYR A 65 -1.01 14.33 11.67
C TYR A 65 -0.45 14.48 13.08
N ASP A 66 0.79 14.96 13.19
CA ASP A 66 1.52 15.11 14.45
C ASP A 66 1.51 13.85 15.34
N LYS A 67 1.59 12.68 14.69
CA LYS A 67 1.53 11.36 15.34
C LYS A 67 0.29 11.16 16.22
N LEU A 68 -0.78 11.90 15.94
CA LEU A 68 -2.01 11.95 16.73
C LEU A 68 -1.76 12.31 18.21
N SER A 69 -0.77 13.18 18.47
CA SER A 69 -0.43 13.62 19.82
C SER A 69 -1.43 14.66 20.36
N TYR A 70 -2.05 15.44 19.48
CA TYR A 70 -3.05 16.45 19.82
C TYR A 70 -4.30 16.34 18.94
N ALA A 71 -4.38 17.11 17.86
CA ALA A 71 -5.55 17.21 17.01
C ALA A 71 -5.76 15.93 16.17
N ARG A 72 -6.91 15.27 16.37
CA ARG A 72 -7.29 14.05 15.65
C ARG A 72 -8.24 14.30 14.48
N LYS A 73 -8.88 15.48 14.44
CA LYS A 73 -9.92 15.82 13.46
C LYS A 73 -9.48 15.63 11.99
N PRO A 74 -8.31 16.09 11.54
CA PRO A 74 -7.90 15.90 10.14
C PRO A 74 -7.72 14.42 9.78
N PHE A 75 -7.17 13.62 10.70
CA PHE A 75 -7.02 12.18 10.52
C PHE A 75 -8.38 11.49 10.48
N VAL A 76 -9.28 11.80 11.41
CA VAL A 76 -10.65 11.26 11.45
C VAL A 76 -11.42 11.60 10.17
N GLN A 77 -11.28 12.82 9.64
CA GLN A 77 -11.90 13.23 8.37
C GLN A 77 -11.40 12.43 7.18
N LEU A 78 -10.08 12.22 7.10
CA LEU A 78 -9.50 11.33 6.10
C LEU A 78 -10.05 9.90 6.27
N MET A 79 -10.10 9.39 7.49
CA MET A 79 -10.54 8.02 7.71
C MET A 79 -12.00 7.82 7.31
N LYS A 80 -12.87 8.81 7.51
CA LYS A 80 -14.25 8.78 6.99
C LYS A 80 -14.32 8.60 5.47
N SER A 81 -13.37 9.12 4.69
CA SER A 81 -13.38 8.93 3.22
C SER A 81 -13.08 7.50 2.79
N PHE A 82 -12.47 6.68 3.65
CA PHE A 82 -12.21 5.25 3.39
C PHE A 82 -13.41 4.35 3.72
N GLY A 83 -14.56 4.91 4.15
CA GLY A 83 -15.77 4.14 4.42
C GLY A 83 -15.53 3.02 5.44
N HIS A 84 -15.80 1.78 5.04
CA HIS A 84 -15.67 0.60 5.90
C HIS A 84 -14.36 -0.18 5.71
N ALA A 85 -13.37 0.38 5.01
CA ALA A 85 -12.10 -0.30 4.78
C ALA A 85 -11.43 -0.73 6.09
N GLU A 86 -10.80 -1.91 6.14
CA GLU A 86 -9.96 -2.27 7.27
C GLU A 86 -8.64 -1.49 7.24
N VAL A 87 -8.09 -1.18 8.42
CA VAL A 87 -6.77 -0.54 8.55
C VAL A 87 -5.74 -1.57 8.98
N LEU A 88 -4.70 -1.77 8.18
CA LEU A 88 -3.60 -2.68 8.51
C LEU A 88 -2.33 -1.91 8.88
N MET A 89 -1.81 -2.15 10.09
CA MET A 89 -0.64 -1.45 10.61
C MET A 89 0.53 -2.39 10.97
N PRO A 90 1.77 -2.06 10.58
CA PRO A 90 2.98 -2.78 11.01
C PRO A 90 3.45 -2.31 12.40
N ALA A 91 2.59 -2.43 13.42
CA ALA A 91 2.85 -1.90 14.77
C ALA A 91 4.10 -2.51 15.45
N PHE A 92 4.39 -3.76 15.14
CA PHE A 92 5.43 -4.56 15.79
C PHE A 92 6.69 -4.75 14.93
N THR A 93 6.88 -3.95 13.87
CA THR A 93 8.10 -4.02 13.05
C THR A 93 9.30 -3.40 13.78
N TYR A 94 9.10 -2.30 14.50
CA TYR A 94 10.12 -1.65 15.33
C TYR A 94 9.47 -1.10 16.60
N ALA A 95 10.25 -0.96 17.68
CA ALA A 95 9.75 -0.43 18.96
C ALA A 95 9.05 0.94 18.80
N PHE A 96 9.61 1.84 17.99
CA PHE A 96 9.04 3.17 17.76
C PHE A 96 7.71 3.16 16.97
N CYS A 97 7.35 2.05 16.32
CA CYS A 97 6.10 1.89 15.59
C CYS A 97 4.90 1.63 16.51
N MET A 98 5.15 1.11 17.72
CA MET A 98 4.10 0.64 18.61
C MET A 98 3.18 1.79 19.06
N GLN A 99 3.74 2.81 19.72
CA GLN A 99 2.95 3.89 20.31
C GLN A 99 2.08 4.64 19.29
N PRO A 100 2.59 5.07 18.10
CA PRO A 100 1.73 5.71 17.11
C PRO A 100 0.64 4.78 16.54
N SER A 101 0.90 3.48 16.46
CA SER A 101 -0.10 2.51 16.00
C SER A 101 -1.25 2.35 16.99
N PHE A 102 -0.94 2.28 18.28
CA PHE A 102 -1.98 2.26 19.32
C PHE A 102 -2.77 3.56 19.38
N ARG A 103 -2.14 4.72 19.12
CA ARG A 103 -2.88 5.99 19.00
C ARG A 103 -3.89 5.96 17.84
N VAL A 104 -3.55 5.36 16.70
CA VAL A 104 -4.51 5.14 15.61
C VAL A 104 -5.63 4.21 16.06
N TYR A 105 -5.30 3.06 16.65
CA TYR A 105 -6.28 2.10 17.17
C TYR A 105 -7.30 2.78 18.10
N PHE A 106 -6.83 3.45 19.16
CA PHE A 106 -7.72 4.12 20.11
C PHE A 106 -8.47 5.28 19.47
N THR A 107 -7.85 6.04 18.56
CA THR A 107 -8.55 7.12 17.84
C THR A 107 -9.69 6.57 16.99
N LEU A 108 -9.50 5.46 16.27
CA LEU A 108 -10.58 4.90 15.45
C LEU A 108 -11.66 4.24 16.30
N GLN A 109 -11.27 3.64 17.43
CA GLN A 109 -12.21 3.10 18.42
C GLN A 109 -13.08 4.20 19.05
N ASP A 110 -12.48 5.29 19.53
CA ASP A 110 -13.18 6.43 20.16
C ASP A 110 -14.25 7.04 19.25
N PHE A 111 -13.99 7.05 17.94
CA PHE A 111 -14.88 7.61 16.93
C PHE A 111 -15.78 6.57 16.26
N SER A 112 -15.77 5.30 16.72
CA SER A 112 -16.54 4.20 16.14
C SER A 112 -16.36 4.06 14.62
N LEU A 113 -15.10 4.14 14.18
CA LEU A 113 -14.70 4.06 12.77
C LEU A 113 -14.17 2.66 12.42
N GLN A 114 -13.19 2.59 11.50
CA GLN A 114 -12.68 1.34 10.95
C GLN A 114 -12.03 0.44 12.00
N HIS A 115 -12.14 -0.87 11.77
CA HIS A 115 -11.36 -1.85 12.50
C HIS A 115 -9.87 -1.76 12.14
N VAL A 116 -9.00 -1.89 13.15
CA VAL A 116 -7.55 -1.85 12.98
C VAL A 116 -6.94 -3.21 13.30
N SER A 117 -6.24 -3.76 12.33
CA SER A 117 -5.49 -5.01 12.43
C SER A 117 -3.99 -4.74 12.45
N PHE A 118 -3.24 -5.54 13.21
CA PHE A 118 -1.78 -5.44 13.26
C PHE A 118 -1.11 -6.61 12.55
N LEU A 119 -0.11 -6.32 11.71
CA LEU A 119 0.71 -7.34 11.07
C LEU A 119 1.50 -8.11 12.14
N HIS A 120 1.37 -9.43 12.12
CA HIS A 120 2.05 -10.30 13.08
C HIS A 120 3.58 -10.23 12.88
N PRO A 121 4.38 -9.96 13.93
CA PRO A 121 5.83 -9.77 13.79
C PRO A 121 6.53 -11.05 13.28
N GLY A 122 6.04 -12.22 13.68
CA GLY A 122 6.55 -13.51 13.18
C GLY A 122 6.32 -13.71 11.68
N TYR A 123 5.21 -13.20 11.13
CA TYR A 123 4.96 -13.24 9.69
C TYR A 123 5.96 -12.33 8.96
N LEU A 124 6.11 -11.09 9.43
CA LEU A 124 7.06 -10.13 8.84
C LEU A 124 8.51 -10.63 8.86
N SER A 125 8.92 -11.28 9.95
CA SER A 125 10.26 -11.89 10.05
C SER A 125 10.46 -13.01 9.02
N LYS A 126 9.49 -13.94 8.90
CA LYS A 126 9.55 -15.02 7.91
C LYS A 126 9.54 -14.48 6.48
N LEU A 127 8.68 -13.50 6.20
CA LEU A 127 8.57 -12.86 4.91
C LEU A 127 9.88 -12.16 4.51
N HIS A 128 10.49 -11.43 5.44
CA HIS A 128 11.79 -10.80 5.22
C HIS A 128 12.89 -11.83 4.91
N LYS A 129 12.96 -12.94 5.66
CA LYS A 129 13.90 -14.04 5.41
C LYS A 129 13.68 -14.68 4.04
N TYR A 130 12.42 -14.90 3.66
CA TYR A 130 12.05 -15.46 2.36
C TYR A 130 12.58 -14.59 1.22
N TRP A 131 12.24 -13.30 1.20
CA TRP A 131 12.67 -12.40 0.14
C TRP A 131 14.19 -12.21 0.09
N ARG A 132 14.85 -12.19 1.25
CA ARG A 132 16.32 -12.17 1.32
C ARG A 132 16.95 -13.40 0.67
N SER A 133 16.35 -14.58 0.84
CA SER A 133 16.78 -15.82 0.16
C SER A 133 16.59 -15.77 -1.36
N LYS A 134 15.72 -14.87 -1.85
CA LYS A 134 15.47 -14.63 -3.29
C LYS A 134 16.33 -13.48 -3.86
N GLY A 135 17.33 -13.00 -3.12
CA GLY A 135 18.25 -11.96 -3.56
C GLY A 135 17.82 -10.53 -3.23
N LEU A 136 16.70 -10.33 -2.53
CA LEU A 136 16.29 -9.01 -2.04
C LEU A 136 17.02 -8.66 -0.73
N THR A 137 18.27 -8.20 -0.85
CA THR A 137 19.14 -7.85 0.28
C THR A 137 19.05 -6.36 0.61
N PHE A 138 18.19 -5.98 1.55
CA PHE A 138 18.07 -4.61 2.05
C PHE A 138 17.51 -4.57 3.48
N THR A 139 17.55 -3.39 4.10
CA THR A 139 17.14 -3.17 5.49
C THR A 139 15.68 -3.55 5.75
N ARG A 140 14.76 -3.21 4.84
CA ARG A 140 13.32 -3.46 5.02
C ARG A 140 12.56 -3.58 3.69
N LEU A 141 11.58 -4.49 3.62
CA LEU A 141 10.61 -4.56 2.52
C LEU A 141 9.71 -3.31 2.53
N SER A 142 9.38 -2.78 1.36
CA SER A 142 8.38 -1.73 1.26
C SER A 142 7.01 -2.23 1.71
N SER A 143 6.11 -1.31 2.10
CA SER A 143 4.69 -1.65 2.32
C SER A 143 4.11 -2.33 1.08
N GLY A 144 4.52 -1.93 -0.12
CA GLY A 144 4.09 -2.53 -1.37
C GLY A 144 4.47 -3.99 -1.48
N MET A 145 5.75 -4.33 -1.30
CA MET A 145 6.21 -5.72 -1.39
C MET A 145 5.59 -6.61 -0.29
N ILE A 146 5.38 -6.08 0.92
CA ILE A 146 4.66 -6.80 1.98
C ILE A 146 3.23 -7.13 1.54
N LEU A 147 2.48 -6.14 1.03
CA LEU A 147 1.07 -6.32 0.68
C LEU A 147 0.89 -7.14 -0.59
N VAL A 148 1.82 -7.06 -1.54
CA VAL A 148 1.87 -7.99 -2.67
C VAL A 148 2.02 -9.43 -2.16
N SER A 149 2.91 -9.67 -1.20
CA SER A 149 3.11 -11.02 -0.66
C SER A 149 1.85 -11.54 0.04
N VAL A 150 1.22 -10.71 0.87
CA VAL A 150 -0.06 -11.05 1.52
C VAL A 150 -1.15 -11.35 0.48
N ALA A 151 -1.30 -10.52 -0.54
CA ALA A 151 -2.31 -10.74 -1.57
C ALA A 151 -2.06 -12.00 -2.39
N MET A 152 -0.80 -12.34 -2.68
CA MET A 152 -0.45 -13.59 -3.37
C MET A 152 -0.80 -14.85 -2.56
N GLU A 153 -0.87 -14.75 -1.23
CA GLU A 153 -1.28 -15.84 -0.35
C GLU A 153 -2.81 -15.94 -0.20
N LEU A 154 -3.54 -14.86 -0.47
CA LEU A 154 -4.99 -14.77 -0.20
C LEU A 154 -5.87 -14.72 -1.44
N CYS A 155 -5.37 -14.20 -2.56
CA CYS A 155 -6.16 -13.86 -3.74
C CYS A 155 -5.91 -14.83 -4.90
N SER A 156 -6.94 -15.14 -5.68
CA SER A 156 -6.81 -15.98 -6.87
C SER A 156 -6.11 -15.26 -8.03
N LYS A 157 -6.24 -13.94 -8.09
CA LYS A 157 -5.59 -13.09 -9.09
C LYS A 157 -5.13 -11.79 -8.45
N VAL A 158 -3.94 -11.33 -8.81
CA VAL A 158 -3.37 -10.08 -8.29
C VAL A 158 -3.01 -9.14 -9.44
N SER A 159 -3.55 -7.92 -9.40
CA SER A 159 -3.17 -6.81 -10.28
C SER A 159 -2.54 -5.68 -9.47
N LEU A 160 -1.42 -5.16 -9.96
CA LEU A 160 -0.65 -4.09 -9.33
C LEU A 160 -0.76 -2.81 -10.16
N TYR A 161 -1.04 -1.71 -9.49
CA TYR A 161 -1.17 -0.37 -10.07
C TYR A 161 -0.24 0.59 -9.32
N GLY A 162 0.45 1.50 -10.01
CA GLY A 162 1.30 2.51 -9.35
C GLY A 162 2.58 1.97 -8.71
N PHE A 163 2.99 0.76 -9.06
CA PHE A 163 4.29 0.20 -8.67
C PHE A 163 5.36 0.65 -9.67
N TRP A 164 5.82 1.89 -9.53
CA TRP A 164 6.84 2.47 -10.41
C TRP A 164 7.81 3.34 -9.58
N PRO A 165 9.05 2.87 -9.34
CA PRO A 165 9.97 3.55 -8.44
C PRO A 165 10.90 4.55 -9.15
N PHE A 166 10.58 4.96 -10.38
CA PHE A 166 11.44 5.80 -11.22
C PHE A 166 10.83 7.18 -11.48
N SER A 167 11.68 8.16 -11.74
CA SER A 167 11.28 9.56 -11.96
C SER A 167 10.86 9.89 -13.39
N PHE A 168 10.84 8.91 -14.29
CA PHE A 168 10.45 9.07 -15.69
C PHE A 168 9.49 7.95 -16.07
N ASP A 169 8.54 8.22 -16.95
CA ASP A 169 7.66 7.19 -17.51
C ASP A 169 8.37 6.36 -18.60
N LEU A 170 7.63 5.43 -19.23
CA LEU A 170 8.16 4.59 -20.31
C LEU A 170 8.52 5.39 -21.59
N ASN A 171 8.03 6.62 -21.73
CA ASN A 171 8.32 7.52 -22.86
C ASN A 171 9.40 8.55 -22.52
N GLY A 172 10.03 8.45 -21.33
CA GLY A 172 11.04 9.39 -20.85
C GLY A 172 10.48 10.72 -20.33
N GLN A 173 9.16 10.84 -20.12
CA GLN A 173 8.56 12.04 -19.55
C GLN A 173 8.74 12.07 -18.03
N PRO A 174 9.08 13.23 -17.43
CA PRO A 174 9.24 13.35 -15.98
C PRO A 174 7.95 12.99 -15.23
N LEU A 175 8.10 12.24 -14.13
CA LEU A 175 7.03 11.88 -13.21
C LEU A 175 7.31 12.41 -11.81
N MET A 176 6.25 12.81 -11.12
CA MET A 176 6.28 13.00 -9.68
C MET A 176 6.52 11.66 -8.98
N HIS A 177 7.12 11.69 -7.77
CA HIS A 177 7.32 10.46 -7.01
C HIS A 177 6.00 9.76 -6.69
N HIS A 178 5.02 10.51 -6.17
CA HIS A 178 3.67 10.02 -5.97
C HIS A 178 2.69 10.64 -6.97
N TYR A 179 1.54 10.00 -7.17
CA TYR A 179 0.48 10.57 -8.02
C TYR A 179 -0.18 11.84 -7.43
N TYR A 180 0.09 12.13 -6.15
CA TYR A 180 -0.49 13.24 -5.40
C TYR A 180 0.54 14.25 -4.85
N ASP A 181 1.83 13.91 -4.80
CA ASP A 181 2.90 14.80 -4.36
C ASP A 181 4.27 14.36 -4.92
N ASN A 182 5.30 15.16 -4.69
CA ASN A 182 6.67 14.83 -5.11
C ASN A 182 7.60 14.52 -3.93
N GLN A 183 7.09 13.88 -2.86
CA GLN A 183 7.90 13.55 -1.68
C GLN A 183 8.60 12.19 -1.86
N PRO A 184 9.93 12.14 -2.06
CA PRO A 184 10.63 10.89 -2.26
C PRO A 184 10.69 10.05 -0.98
N ALA A 185 10.72 8.72 -1.14
CA ALA A 185 11.04 7.82 -0.04
C ALA A 185 12.43 8.12 0.57
N LYS A 186 12.59 7.85 1.88
CA LYS A 186 13.89 7.96 2.55
C LYS A 186 14.91 7.03 1.87
N ARG A 187 16.03 7.61 1.41
CA ARG A 187 17.12 6.85 0.78
C ARG A 187 17.68 5.81 1.74
N GLY A 188 18.05 4.63 1.21
CA GLY A 188 18.70 3.55 1.96
C GLY A 188 17.80 2.68 2.84
N MET A 189 16.49 2.97 2.92
CA MET A 189 15.55 2.13 3.71
C MET A 189 15.03 0.92 2.92
N HIS A 190 14.77 1.12 1.63
CA HIS A 190 14.17 0.13 0.72
C HIS A 190 14.97 0.09 -0.59
N ALA A 191 15.02 -1.07 -1.24
CA ALA A 191 15.55 -1.20 -2.60
C ALA A 191 14.39 -1.24 -3.61
N MET A 192 13.63 -0.16 -3.70
CA MET A 192 12.42 -0.07 -4.54
C MET A 192 12.66 -0.48 -6.01
N PRO A 193 13.78 -0.11 -6.67
CA PRO A 193 14.08 -0.60 -8.02
C PRO A 193 14.23 -2.13 -8.09
N LEU A 194 14.88 -2.74 -7.10
CA LEU A 194 15.09 -4.19 -7.06
C LEU A 194 13.79 -4.94 -6.74
N GLU A 195 12.98 -4.40 -5.83
CA GLU A 195 11.62 -4.87 -5.58
C GLU A 195 10.80 -4.84 -6.88
N PHE A 196 10.83 -3.73 -7.62
CA PHE A 196 10.13 -3.60 -8.89
C PHE A 196 10.61 -4.60 -9.95
N LEU A 197 11.92 -4.81 -10.09
CA LEU A 197 12.46 -5.85 -10.98
C LEU A 197 11.92 -7.24 -10.62
N THR A 198 11.79 -7.53 -9.33
CA THR A 198 11.19 -8.79 -8.86
C THR A 198 9.71 -8.89 -9.25
N LEU A 199 8.95 -7.81 -9.08
CA LEU A 199 7.54 -7.76 -9.50
C LEU A 199 7.40 -7.92 -11.03
N LEU A 200 8.31 -7.35 -11.83
CA LEU A 200 8.34 -7.55 -13.27
C LEU A 200 8.66 -9.00 -13.67
N GLN A 201 9.57 -9.66 -12.96
CA GLN A 201 9.86 -11.08 -13.18
C GLN A 201 8.66 -11.97 -12.82
N MET A 202 7.92 -11.62 -11.75
CA MET A 202 6.67 -12.31 -11.41
C MET A 202 5.59 -12.05 -12.47
N HIS A 203 5.55 -10.84 -13.02
CA HIS A 203 4.64 -10.48 -14.11
C HIS A 203 4.90 -11.29 -15.37
N SER A 204 6.16 -11.39 -15.81
CA SER A 204 6.50 -12.15 -17.02
C SER A 204 6.22 -13.65 -16.89
N LYS A 205 6.22 -14.18 -15.67
CA LYS A 205 5.85 -15.57 -15.35
C LYS A 205 4.35 -15.78 -15.18
N GLY A 206 3.51 -14.76 -15.37
CA GLY A 206 2.06 -14.85 -15.20
C GLY A 206 1.59 -15.01 -13.75
N MET A 207 2.46 -14.78 -12.76
CA MET A 207 2.11 -14.92 -11.34
C MET A 207 1.23 -13.76 -10.84
N LEU A 208 1.43 -12.57 -11.40
CA LEU A 208 0.64 -11.36 -11.13
C LEU A 208 0.64 -10.45 -12.36
N LYS A 209 -0.22 -9.44 -12.40
CA LYS A 209 -0.25 -8.44 -13.47
C LYS A 209 0.28 -7.11 -12.96
N VAL A 210 1.36 -6.58 -13.52
CA VAL A 210 1.81 -5.19 -13.26
C VAL A 210 1.25 -4.29 -14.36
N ASN A 211 0.41 -3.33 -14.00
CA ASN A 211 -0.12 -2.34 -14.93
C ASN A 211 0.75 -1.07 -14.91
N LEU A 212 1.45 -0.81 -16.01
CA LEU A 212 2.35 0.35 -16.18
C LEU A 212 1.79 1.42 -17.13
N GLY A 213 0.66 1.15 -17.77
CA GLY A 213 0.08 2.01 -18.79
C GLY A 213 -1.26 2.58 -18.39
N ARG A 214 -1.88 3.29 -19.34
CA ARG A 214 -3.28 3.71 -19.24
C ARG A 214 -4.22 2.51 -19.28
N CYS A 215 -5.37 2.66 -18.64
CA CYS A 215 -6.47 1.73 -18.74
C CYS A 215 -7.50 2.24 -19.75
N SER A 216 -8.28 1.29 -20.29
CA SER A 216 -9.32 1.50 -21.31
C SER A 216 -10.66 1.06 -20.78
#